data_AF-A0A644XSZ3-F1
#
_entry.id   AF-A0A644XSZ3-F1
#
_cell.length_a   1.000
_cell.length_b   1.000
_cell.length_c   1.000
_cell.angle_alpha   90.00
_cell.angle_beta   90.00
_cell.angle_gamma   90.00
#
_symmetry.space_group_name_H-M   'P 1'
#
loop_
_entity.id
_entity.type
_entity.pdbx_description
1 polymer ?
#
loop_
_entity_poly.entity_id
_entity_poly.type
_entity_poly.pdbx_seq_one_letter_code
_entity_poly.pdbx_strand_id
1 'polypeptide(L)'
;MRLFAVYIANDKDEVINNYISAEHKLSKFIDAKGKKMTDAYLKEELTTYESDFATVYNNASGYIHLSEKSFFAITRTKDENMVFFNIGCQLDDKCDQLIMECAEAFIHYVNFYLEMFKPIIESKKRADSTVQ
;
A
#
# COMPACT_ATOMS: atom_id res chain seq x y z
N MET A 1 2.05 2.77 -2.74
CA MET A 1 2.51 4.00 -2.05
C MET A 1 3.98 4.35 -2.31
N ARG A 2 4.98 3.50 -1.96
CA ARG A 2 6.41 3.86 -2.13
C ARG A 2 6.80 4.22 -3.56
N LEU A 3 6.42 3.38 -4.53
CA LEU A 3 6.65 3.66 -5.95
C LEU A 3 5.99 4.99 -6.38
N PHE A 4 4.77 5.25 -5.91
CA PHE A 4 4.06 6.50 -6.17
C PHE A 4 4.80 7.72 -5.60
N ALA A 5 5.33 7.63 -4.38
CA ALA A 5 6.10 8.69 -3.76
C ALA A 5 7.29 9.11 -4.63
N VAL A 6 8.00 8.16 -5.25
CA VAL A 6 9.10 8.45 -6.19
C VAL A 6 8.62 9.24 -7.42
N TYR A 7 7.41 8.98 -7.91
CA TYR A 7 6.87 9.69 -9.07
C TYR A 7 6.52 11.14 -8.78
N ILE A 8 5.98 11.42 -7.59
CA ILE A 8 5.51 12.75 -7.21
C ILE A 8 6.58 13.57 -6.47
N ALA A 9 7.69 12.95 -6.07
CA ALA A 9 8.79 13.61 -5.37
C ALA A 9 9.29 14.84 -6.13
N ASN A 10 9.62 15.90 -5.38
CA ASN A 10 10.24 17.10 -5.95
C ASN A 10 11.63 16.79 -6.50
N ASP A 11 12.43 16.04 -5.72
CA ASP A 11 13.72 15.49 -6.13
C ASP A 11 13.67 13.96 -6.07
N LYS A 12 13.64 13.35 -7.25
CA LYS A 12 13.52 11.89 -7.37
C LYS A 12 14.82 11.18 -7.00
N ASP A 13 15.96 11.78 -7.33
CA ASP A 13 17.27 11.20 -7.07
C ASP A 13 17.57 11.24 -5.57
N GLU A 14 17.22 12.34 -4.91
CA GLU A 14 17.32 12.46 -3.45
C GLU A 14 16.46 11.38 -2.76
N VAL A 15 15.20 11.20 -3.18
CA VAL A 15 14.33 10.17 -2.61
C VAL A 15 14.90 8.77 -2.86
N ILE A 16 15.31 8.45 -4.09
CA ILE A 16 15.85 7.12 -4.44
C ILE A 16 17.10 6.83 -3.62
N ASN A 17 18.07 7.76 -3.57
CA ASN A 17 19.34 7.55 -2.89
C ASN A 17 19.18 7.41 -1.38
N ASN A 18 18.34 8.25 -0.75
CA ASN A 18 18.20 8.29 0.71
C ASN A 18 17.14 7.33 1.27
N TYR A 19 16.16 6.93 0.45
CA TYR A 19 15.17 5.93 0.86
C TYR A 19 15.72 4.50 0.68
N ILE A 20 16.42 4.22 -0.42
CA ILE A 20 17.02 2.89 -0.66
C ILE A 20 18.16 2.62 0.33
N SER A 21 18.92 3.65 0.72
CA SER A 21 19.93 3.54 1.79
C SER A 21 19.32 3.35 3.20
N ALA A 22 17.98 3.39 3.32
CA ALA A 22 17.22 3.36 4.57
C ALA A 22 17.58 4.48 5.57
N GLU A 23 18.24 5.53 5.10
CA GLU A 23 18.69 6.65 5.94
C GLU A 23 17.52 7.53 6.38
N HIS A 24 16.52 7.71 5.51
CA HIS A 24 15.36 8.57 5.77
C HIS A 24 14.02 7.92 5.43
N LYS A 25 12.99 8.25 6.23
CA LYS A 25 11.60 7.87 5.97
C LYS A 25 10.99 8.76 4.88
N LEU A 26 10.06 8.23 4.09
CA LEU A 26 9.35 8.98 3.04
C LEU A 26 8.74 10.32 3.54
N SER A 27 8.25 10.34 4.77
CA SER A 27 7.70 11.55 5.42
C SER A 27 8.66 12.74 5.54
N LYS A 28 9.97 12.55 5.31
CA LYS A 28 10.99 13.61 5.35
C LYS A 28 11.14 14.34 4.03
N PHE A 29 10.69 13.75 2.92
CA PHE A 29 10.77 14.34 1.60
C PHE A 29 9.50 15.09 1.26
N ILE A 30 9.61 15.98 0.27
CA ILE A 30 8.52 16.79 -0.26
C ILE A 30 8.17 16.36 -1.68
N ASP A 31 6.90 16.47 -2.03
CA ASP A 31 6.44 16.30 -3.39
C ASP A 31 6.64 17.57 -4.22
N ALA A 32 6.38 17.50 -5.52
CA ALA A 32 6.48 18.63 -6.45
C ALA A 32 5.51 19.79 -6.13
N LYS A 33 4.53 19.58 -5.23
CA LYS A 33 3.61 20.61 -4.73
C LYS A 33 4.09 21.22 -3.39
N GLY A 34 5.26 20.83 -2.89
CA GLY A 34 5.85 21.30 -1.64
C GLY A 34 5.26 20.68 -0.37
N LYS A 35 4.48 19.60 -0.48
CA LYS A 35 3.87 18.90 0.66
C LYS A 35 4.73 17.70 1.10
N LYS A 36 4.80 17.48 2.42
CA LYS A 36 5.52 16.32 2.97
C LYS A 36 4.82 15.02 2.61
N MET A 37 5.60 14.02 2.19
CA MET A 37 5.11 12.70 1.78
C MET A 37 4.83 11.77 2.97
N THR A 38 3.92 12.16 3.85
CA THR A 38 3.42 11.30 4.94
C THR A 38 2.49 10.21 4.39
N ASP A 39 2.32 9.10 5.12
CA ASP A 39 1.39 8.02 4.71
C ASP A 39 -0.03 8.56 4.47
N ALA A 40 -0.52 9.43 5.35
CA ALA A 40 -1.83 10.07 5.18
C ALA A 40 -1.90 10.87 3.88
N TYR A 41 -0.88 11.69 3.58
CA TYR A 41 -0.84 12.47 2.35
C TYR A 41 -0.78 11.59 1.11
N LEU A 42 0.09 10.59 1.11
CA LEU A 42 0.24 9.64 -0.01
C LEU A 42 -1.04 8.86 -0.27
N LYS A 43 -1.78 8.50 0.79
CA LYS A 43 -3.09 7.85 0.69
C LYS A 43 -4.12 8.78 0.03
N GLU A 44 -4.22 10.03 0.48
CA GLU A 44 -5.15 11.00 -0.13
C GLU A 44 -4.80 11.29 -1.59
N GLU A 45 -3.52 11.49 -1.91
CA GLU A 45 -3.09 11.73 -3.30
C GLU A 45 -3.33 10.51 -4.19
N LEU A 46 -3.06 9.27 -3.71
CA LEU A 46 -3.39 8.07 -4.48
C LEU A 46 -4.89 7.87 -4.69
N THR A 47 -5.71 8.33 -3.75
CA THR A 47 -7.17 8.27 -3.87
C THR A 47 -7.69 9.12 -5.03
N THR A 48 -6.92 10.12 -5.47
CA THR A 48 -7.25 10.89 -6.68
C THR A 48 -7.08 10.11 -7.98
N TYR A 49 -6.29 9.02 -7.96
CA TYR A 49 -6.08 8.12 -9.10
C TYR A 49 -6.92 6.85 -8.99
N GLU A 50 -7.11 6.34 -7.77
CA GLU A 50 -7.90 5.14 -7.47
C GLU A 50 -8.88 5.47 -6.35
N SER A 51 -10.15 5.71 -6.69
CA SER A 51 -11.16 6.24 -5.76
C SER A 51 -11.34 5.37 -4.50
N ASP A 52 -11.14 4.06 -4.64
CA ASP A 52 -11.33 3.10 -3.54
C ASP A 52 -10.07 2.93 -2.68
N PHE A 53 -8.95 3.56 -3.04
CA PHE A 53 -7.66 3.38 -2.37
C PHE A 53 -7.71 3.69 -0.88
N ALA A 54 -8.28 4.82 -0.48
CA ALA A 54 -8.40 5.17 0.93
C ALA A 54 -9.22 4.14 1.71
N THR A 55 -10.31 3.65 1.14
CA THR A 55 -11.18 2.64 1.76
C THR A 55 -10.44 1.33 1.96
N VAL A 56 -9.79 0.81 0.91
CA VAL A 56 -9.03 -0.44 1.02
C VAL A 56 -7.83 -0.28 1.94
N TYR A 57 -7.12 0.83 1.87
CA TYR A 57 -6.00 1.12 2.76
C TYR A 57 -6.44 1.14 4.23
N ASN A 58 -7.54 1.83 4.56
CA ASN A 58 -8.06 1.86 5.92
C ASN A 58 -8.51 0.47 6.39
N ASN A 59 -9.13 -0.33 5.52
CA ASN A 59 -9.51 -1.70 5.87
C ASN A 59 -8.28 -2.58 6.13
N ALA A 60 -7.22 -2.43 5.33
CA ALA A 60 -6.02 -3.25 5.41
C ALA A 60 -5.01 -2.77 6.49
N SER A 61 -5.03 -1.48 6.85
CA SER A 61 -4.04 -0.83 7.72
C SER A 61 -4.68 0.03 8.83
N GLY A 62 -5.92 -0.30 9.23
CA GLY A 62 -6.72 0.50 10.18
C GLY A 62 -6.04 0.77 11.53
N TYR A 63 -5.19 -0.16 12.01
CA TYR A 63 -4.34 0.04 13.19
C TYR A 63 -2.88 0.30 12.80
N ILE A 64 -2.67 1.30 11.94
CA ILE A 64 -1.37 1.77 11.41
C ILE A 64 -0.71 0.76 10.45
N HIS A 65 -0.71 -0.54 10.75
CA HIS A 65 -0.31 -1.64 9.84
C HIS A 65 -1.03 -2.97 10.13
N LEU A 66 -2.11 -2.96 10.91
CA LEU A 66 -2.93 -4.14 11.17
C LEU A 66 -4.35 -3.88 10.68
N SER A 67 -4.85 -4.79 9.85
CA SER A 67 -6.21 -4.78 9.31
C SER A 67 -7.23 -4.95 10.44
N GLU A 68 -8.11 -3.97 10.60
CA GLU A 68 -9.22 -4.05 11.56
C GLU A 68 -10.17 -5.20 11.20
N LYS A 69 -10.51 -5.33 9.91
CA LYS A 69 -11.35 -6.43 9.42
C LYS A 69 -10.73 -7.80 9.76
N SER A 70 -9.42 -7.95 9.57
CA SER A 70 -8.72 -9.21 9.88
C SER A 70 -8.62 -9.46 11.38
N PHE A 71 -8.45 -8.42 12.19
CA PHE A 71 -8.43 -8.53 13.65
C PHE A 71 -9.78 -9.02 14.20
N PHE A 72 -10.90 -8.52 13.67
CA PHE A 72 -12.23 -8.99 14.03
C PHE A 72 -12.53 -10.40 13.50
N ALA A 73 -12.01 -10.77 12.33
CA ALA A 73 -12.19 -12.09 11.76
C ALA A 73 -11.60 -13.22 12.62
N ILE A 74 -10.47 -12.94 13.30
CA ILE A 74 -9.80 -13.93 14.15
C ILE A 74 -10.35 -13.96 15.58
N THR A 75 -11.17 -12.98 15.99
CA THR A 75 -11.74 -12.93 17.33
C THR A 75 -13.00 -13.78 17.45
N ARG A 76 -13.13 -14.50 18.57
CA ARG A 76 -14.35 -15.22 18.95
C ARG A 76 -14.66 -14.96 20.42
N THR A 77 -15.92 -14.69 20.72
CA THR A 77 -16.44 -14.74 22.09
C THR A 77 -17.10 -16.09 22.29
N LYS A 78 -16.76 -16.77 23.39
CA LYS A 78 -17.35 -18.08 23.73
C LYS A 78 -18.24 -17.99 24.96
N ASP A 79 -17.90 -17.12 25.91
CA ASP A 79 -18.62 -16.85 27.16
C ASP A 79 -18.56 -15.34 27.48
N GLU A 80 -19.41 -14.87 28.41
CA GLU A 80 -19.63 -13.44 28.73
C GLU A 80 -18.36 -12.65 29.09
N ASN A 81 -17.26 -13.32 29.48
CA ASN A 81 -16.00 -12.68 29.88
C ASN A 81 -14.75 -13.24 29.17
N MET A 82 -14.90 -13.95 28.05
CA MET A 82 -13.75 -14.55 27.34
C MET A 82 -13.71 -14.22 25.85
N VAL A 83 -12.55 -13.69 25.42
CA VAL A 83 -12.20 -13.43 24.02
C VAL A 83 -11.07 -14.36 23.60
N PHE A 84 -11.29 -15.08 22.50
CA PHE A 84 -10.31 -15.97 21.87
C PHE A 84 -9.82 -15.37 20.56
N PHE A 85 -8.54 -15.55 20.27
CA PHE A 85 -7.92 -15.20 18.99
C PHE A 85 -7.47 -16.47 18.28
N ASN A 86 -7.97 -16.71 17.06
CA ASN A 86 -7.53 -17.83 16.25
C ASN A 86 -6.35 -17.40 15.38
N ILE A 87 -5.15 -17.91 15.68
CA ILE A 87 -3.92 -17.62 14.93
C ILE A 87 -3.41 -18.92 14.34
N GLY A 88 -3.26 -18.98 13.01
CA GLY A 88 -2.73 -20.16 12.31
C GLY A 88 -3.68 -21.36 12.26
N CYS A 89 -4.91 -21.23 12.76
CA CYS A 89 -5.96 -22.24 12.64
C CYS A 89 -6.79 -22.02 11.36
N GLN A 90 -7.55 -23.04 10.95
CA GLN A 90 -8.55 -22.87 9.89
C GLN A 90 -9.51 -21.74 10.25
N LEU A 91 -9.68 -20.82 9.29
CA LEU A 91 -10.69 -19.78 9.38
C LEU A 91 -12.08 -20.41 9.24
N ASP A 92 -13.04 -19.77 9.88
CA ASP A 92 -14.45 -20.17 9.85
C ASP A 92 -15.07 -19.75 8.51
N ASP A 93 -16.06 -20.47 8.01
CA ASP A 93 -16.71 -20.23 6.70
C ASP A 93 -17.28 -18.80 6.61
N LYS A 94 -17.64 -18.19 7.75
CA LYS A 94 -18.03 -16.77 7.83
C LYS A 94 -16.96 -15.79 7.34
N CYS A 95 -15.70 -16.22 7.27
CA CYS A 95 -14.58 -15.43 6.78
C CYS A 95 -14.40 -15.55 5.26
N ASP A 96 -15.11 -16.44 4.57
CA ASP A 96 -14.92 -16.70 3.13
C ASP A 96 -15.07 -15.43 2.31
N GLN A 97 -16.13 -14.66 2.53
CA GLN A 97 -16.35 -13.39 1.85
C GLN A 97 -15.19 -12.41 2.09
N LEU A 98 -14.70 -12.33 3.33
CA LEU A 98 -13.58 -11.45 3.66
C LEU A 98 -12.29 -11.86 2.96
N ILE A 99 -12.03 -13.17 2.86
CA ILE A 99 -10.86 -13.71 2.16
C ILE A 99 -10.97 -13.41 0.66
N MET A 100 -12.15 -13.59 0.07
CA MET A 100 -12.40 -13.27 -1.33
C MET A 100 -12.19 -11.78 -1.62
N GLU A 101 -12.77 -10.88 -0.80
CA GLU A 101 -12.56 -9.43 -0.89
C GLU A 101 -11.07 -9.08 -0.81
N CYS A 102 -10.33 -9.73 0.10
CA CYS A 102 -8.89 -9.51 0.25
C CYS A 102 -8.10 -9.98 -0.98
N ALA A 103 -8.46 -11.13 -1.55
CA ALA A 103 -7.82 -11.67 -2.74
C ALA A 103 -8.07 -10.78 -3.97
N GLU A 104 -9.31 -10.31 -4.14
CA GLU A 104 -9.69 -9.38 -5.21
C GLU A 104 -8.92 -8.05 -5.08
N ALA A 105 -8.89 -7.47 -3.89
CA ALA A 105 -8.12 -6.25 -3.62
C ALA A 105 -6.62 -6.46 -3.88
N PHE A 106 -6.05 -7.58 -3.48
CA PHE A 106 -4.66 -7.91 -3.74
C PHE A 106 -4.37 -7.98 -5.24
N ILE A 107 -5.17 -8.74 -5.99
CA ILE A 107 -5.03 -8.86 -7.45
C ILE A 107 -5.13 -7.49 -8.12
N HIS A 108 -6.14 -6.71 -7.74
CA HIS A 108 -6.34 -5.36 -8.28
C HIS A 108 -5.12 -4.47 -8.04
N TYR A 109 -4.62 -4.37 -6.81
CA TYR A 109 -3.50 -3.48 -6.51
C TYR A 109 -2.15 -3.99 -7.01
N VAL A 110 -1.98 -5.30 -7.21
CA VAL A 110 -0.81 -5.84 -7.93
C VAL A 110 -0.87 -5.40 -9.39
N ASN A 111 -2.02 -5.51 -10.06
CA ASN A 111 -2.17 -5.04 -11.44
C ASN A 111 -1.93 -3.53 -11.54
N PHE A 112 -2.53 -2.73 -10.65
CA PHE A 112 -2.29 -1.29 -10.58
C PHE A 112 -0.79 -0.97 -10.38
N TYR A 113 -0.12 -1.69 -9.48
CA TYR A 113 1.31 -1.54 -9.25
C TYR A 113 2.14 -1.86 -10.51
N LEU A 114 1.78 -2.89 -11.27
CA LEU A 114 2.44 -3.24 -12.54
C LEU A 114 2.20 -2.17 -13.62
N GLU A 115 1.00 -1.61 -13.70
CA GLU A 115 0.69 -0.49 -14.60
C GLU A 115 1.59 0.72 -14.31
N MET A 116 1.84 1.02 -13.04
CA MET A 116 2.76 2.06 -12.62
C MET A 116 4.22 1.82 -13.07
N PHE A 117 4.64 0.60 -13.44
CA PHE A 117 5.98 0.34 -13.98
C PHE A 117 6.12 0.59 -15.47
N LYS A 118 5.02 0.62 -16.23
CA LYS A 118 5.10 0.79 -17.69
C LYS A 118 5.94 2.00 -18.11
N PRO A 119 5.79 3.20 -17.49
CA PRO A 119 6.63 4.35 -17.85
C PRO A 119 8.12 4.12 -17.61
N ILE A 120 8.50 3.40 -16.54
CA ILE A 120 9.89 3.05 -16.23
C ILE A 120 10.44 2.11 -17.30
N ILE A 121 9.68 1.08 -17.66
CA ILE A 121 10.07 0.10 -18.69
C ILE A 121 10.30 0.82 -20.03
N GLU A 122 9.39 1.69 -20.45
CA GLU A 122 9.53 2.47 -21.68
C GLU A 122 10.71 3.46 -21.62
N SER A 123 10.95 4.08 -20.46
CA SER A 123 12.11 4.93 -20.26
C SER A 123 13.43 4.17 -20.41
N LYS A 124 13.51 2.95 -19.86
CA LYS A 124 14.68 2.09 -19.99
C LYS A 124 14.92 1.66 -21.44
N LYS A 125 13.88 1.24 -22.16
CA LYS A 125 13.99 0.89 -23.59
C LYS A 125 14.58 2.03 -24.41
N ARG A 126 14.13 3.27 -24.20
CA ARG A 126 14.69 4.46 -24.87
C ARG A 126 16.17 4.67 -24.54
N ALA A 127 16.54 4.58 -23.26
CA ALA A 127 17.92 4.73 -22.84
C ALA A 127 18.82 3.66 -23.49
N ASP A 128 18.41 2.39 -23.44
CA ASP A 128 19.17 1.28 -24.03
C ASP A 128 19.33 1.44 -25.55
N SER A 129 18.32 1.98 -26.26
CA SER A 129 18.39 2.25 -27.71
C SER A 129 19.30 3.44 -28.10
N THR A 130 19.67 4.30 -27.16
CA THR A 130 20.54 5.47 -27.42
C THR A 130 22.02 5.15 -27.18
N VAL A 131 22.32 4.02 -26.54
CA VAL A 131 23.68 3.56 -26.20
C VAL A 131 24.22 2.57 -27.25
N GLN A 132 23.48 2.36 -28.35
CA GLN A 132 23.84 1.51 -29.49
C GLN A 132 24.25 2.36 -30.69
#